data_AF-A0A6C0B335-F1
#
_entry.id   AF-A0A6C0B335-F1
#
_cell.length_a   1.000
_cell.length_b   1.000
_cell.length_c   1.000
_cell.angle_alpha   90.00
_cell.angle_beta   90.00
_cell.angle_gamma   90.00
#
_symmetry.space_group_name_H-M   'P 1'
#
loop_
_entity.id
_entity.type
_entity.pdbx_description
1 polymer ?
#
loop_
_entity_poly.entity_id
_entity_poly.type
_entity_poly.pdbx_seq_one_letter_code
_entity_poly.pdbx_strand_id
1 'polypeptide(L)'
;MSYDSNEIDRWYEHRQAEMEAQEMDELEYQKEVQVQKILDSMTSSEHKMVIELHEKLCKAAQQNCYQETLTKTAEEKASLQASYYAALLEFNKATEKWPILRNGF
;
A
#
# COMPACT_ATOMS: atom_id res chain seq x y z
N MET A 1 8.38 15.10 -48.00
CA MET A 1 8.66 14.59 -46.64
C MET A 1 7.42 13.86 -46.18
N SER A 2 7.41 12.52 -46.22
CA SER A 2 6.34 11.72 -45.61
C SER A 2 6.73 11.48 -44.16
N TYR A 3 5.96 12.01 -43.23
CA TYR A 3 6.10 11.60 -41.84
C TYR A 3 5.62 10.15 -41.73
N ASP A 4 6.46 9.30 -41.15
CA ASP A 4 6.15 7.88 -40.95
C ASP A 4 5.06 7.79 -39.87
N SER A 5 3.89 7.24 -40.22
CA SER A 5 2.72 7.16 -39.32
C SER A 5 3.07 6.47 -38.01
N ASN A 6 3.99 5.49 -38.05
CA ASN A 6 4.49 4.78 -36.89
C ASN A 6 5.28 5.66 -35.89
N GLU A 7 5.93 6.75 -36.34
CA GLU A 7 6.60 7.68 -35.43
C GLU A 7 5.60 8.59 -34.71
N ILE A 8 4.51 8.96 -35.40
CA ILE A 8 3.43 9.77 -34.83
C ILE A 8 2.65 8.96 -33.80
N ASP A 9 2.29 7.71 -34.12
CA ASP A 9 1.54 6.84 -33.22
C ASP A 9 2.30 6.54 -31.92
N ARG A 10 3.62 6.25 -32.01
CA ARG A 10 4.48 6.05 -30.84
C ARG A 10 4.64 7.32 -29.98
N TRP A 11 4.64 8.50 -30.61
CA TRP A 11 4.70 9.77 -29.88
C TRP A 11 3.41 10.00 -29.08
N TYR A 12 2.24 9.69 -29.64
CA TYR A 12 0.98 9.77 -28.92
C TYR A 12 0.88 8.77 -27.77
N GLU A 13 1.29 7.51 -27.99
CA GLU A 13 1.35 6.49 -26.94
C GLU A 13 2.27 6.91 -25.79
N HIS A 14 3.47 7.40 -26.11
CA HIS A 14 4.41 7.91 -25.10
C HIS A 14 3.83 9.12 -24.36
N ARG A 15 3.19 10.04 -25.08
CA ARG A 15 2.62 11.24 -24.46
C ARG A 15 1.41 10.92 -23.58
N GLN A 16 0.63 9.90 -23.94
CA GLN A 16 -0.46 9.40 -23.12
C GLN A 16 0.07 8.73 -21.85
N ALA A 17 1.11 7.89 -21.97
CA ALA A 17 1.75 7.28 -20.80
C ALA A 17 2.36 8.32 -19.85
N GLU A 18 2.95 9.40 -20.37
CA GLU A 18 3.44 10.52 -19.54
C GLU A 18 2.30 11.24 -18.78
N MET A 19 1.15 11.45 -19.43
CA MET A 19 0.00 12.08 -18.78
C MET A 19 -0.61 11.17 -17.71
N GLU A 20 -0.74 9.86 -18.00
CA GLU A 20 -1.22 8.87 -17.04
C GLU A 20 -0.25 8.76 -15.84
N ALA A 21 1.06 8.79 -16.08
CA ALA A 21 2.06 8.81 -15.01
C ALA A 21 1.96 10.09 -14.15
N GLN A 22 1.78 11.26 -14.77
CA GLN A 22 1.60 12.53 -14.05
C GLN A 22 0.33 12.55 -13.21
N GLU A 23 -0.77 11.99 -13.72
CA GLU A 23 -2.03 11.87 -12.98
C GLU A 23 -1.86 10.91 -11.79
N MET A 24 -1.15 9.81 -11.97
CA MET A 24 -0.81 8.88 -10.89
C MET A 24 0.06 9.54 -9.81
N ASP A 25 1.08 10.31 -10.21
CA ASP A 25 1.95 11.06 -9.29
C ASP A 25 1.16 12.11 -8.49
N GLU A 26 0.22 12.81 -9.14
CA GLU A 26 -0.62 13.81 -8.48
C GLU A 26 -1.59 13.16 -7.47
N LEU A 27 -2.16 12.00 -7.81
CA LEU A 27 -3.02 11.23 -6.91
C LEU A 27 -2.24 10.69 -5.70
N GLU A 28 -0.99 10.24 -5.91
CA GLU A 28 -0.09 9.80 -4.83
C GLU A 28 0.24 10.96 -3.90
N TYR A 29 0.61 12.12 -4.44
CA TYR A 29 0.86 13.33 -3.66
C TYR A 29 -0.36 13.75 -2.84
N GLN A 30 -1.57 13.75 -3.43
CA GLN A 30 -2.79 14.07 -2.70
C GLN A 30 -3.06 13.10 -1.55
N LYS A 31 -2.78 11.81 -1.76
CA LYS A 31 -2.90 10.79 -0.71
C LYS A 31 -1.90 11.04 0.42
N GLU A 32 -0.63 11.31 0.11
CA GLU A 32 0.40 11.64 1.11
C GLU A 32 -0.01 12.85 1.96
N VAL A 33 -0.50 13.92 1.32
CA VAL A 33 -0.97 15.11 2.04
C VAL A 33 -2.14 14.79 2.97
N GLN A 34 -3.06 13.92 2.57
CA GLN A 34 -4.17 13.50 3.43
C GLN A 34 -3.71 12.62 4.60
N VAL A 35 -2.76 11.71 4.36
CA VAL A 35 -2.13 10.91 5.41
C VAL A 35 -1.44 11.82 6.43
N GLN A 36 -0.63 12.79 5.97
CA GLN A 36 0.07 13.70 6.87
C GLN A 36 -0.89 14.52 7.74
N LYS A 37 -1.98 15.05 7.15
CA LYS A 37 -3.01 15.78 7.92
C LYS A 37 -3.65 14.92 9.01
N ILE A 38 -3.83 13.63 8.74
CA ILE A 38 -4.37 12.68 9.72
C ILE A 38 -3.36 12.45 10.84
N LEU A 39 -2.10 12.21 10.50
CA LEU A 39 -1.02 12.02 11.49
C LEU A 39 -0.88 13.26 12.39
N ASP A 40 -0.94 14.46 11.81
CA ASP A 40 -0.89 15.73 12.56
C ASP A 40 -2.11 15.92 13.49
N SER A 41 -3.25 15.34 13.14
CA SER A 41 -4.48 15.39 13.94
C SER A 41 -4.58 14.33 15.04
N MET A 42 -3.69 13.33 15.02
CA MET A 42 -3.67 12.25 15.99
C MET A 42 -3.07 12.70 17.32
N THR A 43 -3.63 12.19 18.42
CA THR A 43 -2.94 12.24 19.71
C THR A 43 -1.70 11.35 19.68
N SER A 44 -0.71 11.65 20.53
CA SER A 44 0.50 10.81 20.65
C SER A 44 0.17 9.34 20.96
N SER A 45 -0.90 9.08 21.71
CA SER A 45 -1.37 7.72 22.01
C SER A 45 -1.97 7.01 20.80
N GLU A 46 -2.82 7.70 20.01
CA GLU A 46 -3.41 7.13 18.80
C GLU A 46 -2.31 6.84 17.76
N HIS A 47 -1.40 7.79 17.57
CA HIS A 47 -0.27 7.65 16.64
C HIS A 47 0.61 6.45 17.00
N LYS A 48 0.98 6.31 18.28
CA LYS A 48 1.78 5.19 18.76
C LYS A 48 1.06 3.85 18.58
N MET A 49 -0.24 3.79 18.88
CA MET A 49 -1.04 2.58 18.70
C MET A 49 -1.11 2.15 17.22
N VAL A 50 -1.32 3.11 16.31
CA VAL A 50 -1.39 2.83 14.87
C VAL A 50 -0.04 2.35 14.32
N ILE A 51 1.07 2.96 14.74
CA ILE A 51 2.42 2.50 14.36
C ILE A 51 2.68 1.08 14.88
N GLU A 52 2.41 0.80 16.15
CA GLU A 52 2.63 -0.54 16.73
C GLU A 52 1.81 -1.62 16.01
N LEU A 53 0.56 -1.33 15.65
CA LEU A 53 -0.29 -2.24 14.89
C LEU A 53 0.19 -2.40 13.44
N HIS A 54 0.64 -1.31 12.81
CA HIS A 54 1.21 -1.34 11.48
C HIS A 54 2.51 -2.17 11.43
N GLU A 55 3.42 -1.99 12.39
CA GLU A 55 4.63 -2.80 12.50
C GLU A 55 4.32 -4.29 12.71
N LYS A 56 3.31 -4.62 13.52
CA LYS A 56 2.85 -6.00 13.71
C LYS A 56 2.30 -6.58 12.41
N LEU A 57 1.50 -5.81 11.67
CA LEU A 57 0.98 -6.20 10.36
C LEU A 57 2.11 -6.44 9.36
N CYS A 58 3.09 -5.54 9.28
CA CYS A 58 4.25 -5.67 8.40
C CYS A 58 5.11 -6.90 8.76
N LYS A 59 5.32 -7.18 10.05
CA LYS A 59 6.02 -8.39 10.51
C LYS A 59 5.23 -9.66 10.13
N ALA A 60 3.92 -9.68 10.32
CA ALA A 60 3.08 -10.82 9.94
C ALA A 60 3.05 -11.02 8.41
N ALA A 61 2.98 -9.92 7.64
CA ALA A 61 3.05 -9.93 6.18
C ALA A 61 4.40 -10.45 5.68
N GLN A 62 5.51 -10.01 6.29
CA GLN A 62 6.84 -10.52 5.98
C GLN A 62 6.99 -11.99 6.37
N GLN A 63 6.42 -12.45 7.48
CA GLN A 63 6.45 -13.87 7.82
C GLN A 63 5.62 -14.72 6.85
N ASN A 64 4.51 -14.17 6.34
CA ASN A 64 3.68 -14.81 5.32
C ASN A 64 4.35 -14.83 3.93
N CYS A 65 5.00 -13.72 3.52
CA CYS A 65 5.58 -13.54 2.19
C CYS A 65 7.06 -13.99 2.07
N TYR A 66 7.89 -13.71 3.09
CA TYR A 66 9.36 -13.85 3.03
C TYR A 66 9.93 -15.05 3.79
N GLN A 67 9.20 -15.67 4.73
CA GLN A 67 9.72 -16.86 5.43
C GLN A 67 9.26 -18.17 4.80
N GLU A 68 10.09 -18.69 3.89
CA GLU A 68 10.26 -20.13 3.65
C GLU A 68 8.98 -20.91 3.33
N THR A 69 8.27 -20.50 2.27
CA THR A 69 7.22 -21.34 1.68
C THR A 69 7.76 -22.65 1.06
N LEU A 70 9.08 -22.85 1.04
CA LEU A 70 9.76 -24.05 0.55
C LEU A 70 9.90 -25.17 1.60
N THR A 71 9.79 -24.88 2.91
CA THR A 71 10.02 -25.88 3.99
C THR A 71 8.83 -26.09 4.93
N LYS A 72 7.84 -25.19 4.94
CA LYS A 72 6.68 -25.27 5.82
C LYS A 72 5.57 -26.17 5.29
N THR A 73 4.97 -26.94 6.19
CA THR A 73 3.78 -27.77 5.95
C THR A 73 2.55 -26.92 5.62
N ALA A 74 1.51 -27.55 5.06
CA ALA A 74 0.26 -26.85 4.74
C ALA A 74 -0.41 -26.22 5.99
N GLU A 75 -0.28 -26.87 7.15
CA GLU A 75 -0.84 -26.39 8.42
C GLU A 75 -0.12 -25.13 8.94
N GLU A 76 1.21 -25.10 8.83
CA GLU A 76 2.00 -23.92 9.22
C GLU A 76 1.73 -22.73 8.31
N LYS A 77 1.50 -22.97 7.01
CA LYS A 77 1.08 -21.93 6.06
C LYS A 77 -0.30 -21.37 6.42
N ALA A 78 -1.26 -22.23 6.74
CA ALA A 78 -2.59 -21.80 7.17
C ALA A 78 -2.54 -20.98 8.48
N SER A 79 -1.67 -21.36 9.41
CA SER A 79 -1.45 -20.65 10.68
C SER A 79 -0.86 -19.24 10.46
N LEU A 80 0.13 -19.10 9.58
CA LEU A 80 0.73 -17.81 9.21
C LEU A 80 -0.25 -16.90 8.46
N GLN A 81 -1.09 -17.50 7.61
CA GLN A 81 -2.15 -16.76 6.94
C GLN A 81 -3.21 -16.27 7.93
N ALA A 82 -3.59 -17.10 8.90
CA ALA A 82 -4.52 -16.73 9.96
C ALA A 82 -3.96 -15.60 10.86
N SER A 83 -2.68 -15.65 11.22
CA SER A 83 -2.04 -14.59 12.02
C SER A 83 -1.95 -13.26 11.26
N TYR A 84 -1.67 -13.31 9.95
CA TYR A 84 -1.72 -12.14 9.09
C TYR A 84 -3.12 -11.51 9.03
N TYR A 85 -4.17 -12.31 8.81
CA TYR A 85 -5.55 -11.80 8.79
C TYR A 85 -5.99 -11.24 10.15
N ALA A 86 -5.57 -11.86 11.26
CA ALA A 86 -5.84 -11.34 12.59
C ALA A 86 -5.21 -9.95 12.79
N ALA A 87 -3.93 -9.79 12.43
CA ALA A 87 -3.24 -8.49 12.50
C ALA A 87 -3.88 -7.44 11.58
N LEU A 88 -4.30 -7.83 10.38
CA LEU A 88 -5.00 -6.95 9.44
C LEU A 88 -6.34 -6.47 10.00
N LEU A 89 -7.09 -7.36 10.66
CA LEU A 89 -8.37 -7.02 11.26
C LEU A 89 -8.22 -6.08 12.46
N GLU A 90 -7.21 -6.27 13.30
CA GLU A 90 -6.88 -5.35 14.39
C GLU A 90 -6.49 -3.96 13.87
N PHE A 91 -5.62 -3.91 12.85
CA PHE A 91 -5.24 -2.65 12.21
C PHE A 91 -6.45 -1.94 11.58
N ASN A 92 -7.31 -2.67 10.87
CA ASN A 92 -8.52 -2.11 10.26
C ASN A 92 -9.48 -1.53 11.29
N LYS A 93 -9.67 -2.19 12.44
CA LYS A 93 -10.48 -1.65 13.54
C LYS A 93 -9.87 -0.39 14.13
N ALA A 94 -8.56 -0.40 14.38
CA ALA A 94 -7.84 0.75 14.93
C ALA A 94 -7.84 1.97 13.99
N THR A 95 -7.86 1.73 12.68
CA THR A 95 -7.86 2.77 11.64
C THR A 95 -9.25 3.04 11.06
N GLU A 96 -10.32 2.60 11.71
CA GLU A 96 -11.70 2.80 11.21
C GLU A 96 -12.09 4.26 11.05
N LYS A 97 -11.58 5.10 11.95
CA LYS A 97 -11.70 6.56 11.86
C LYS A 97 -10.94 7.17 10.68
N TRP A 98 -9.93 6.46 10.15
CA TRP A 98 -9.04 6.94 9.11
C TRP A 98 -8.83 5.89 7.99
N PRO A 99 -9.86 5.64 7.17
CA PRO A 99 -9.81 4.58 6.15
C PRO A 99 -8.66 4.73 5.14
N ILE A 100 -8.17 5.94 4.93
CA ILE A 100 -7.05 6.19 4.00
C ILE A 100 -5.74 5.54 4.46
N LEU A 101 -5.55 5.34 5.77
CA LEU A 101 -4.39 4.63 6.34
C LEU A 101 -4.42 3.12 6.01
N ARG A 102 -5.55 2.58 5.54
CA ARG A 102 -5.70 1.16 5.18
C ARG A 102 -5.09 0.83 3.82
N ASN A 103 -4.96 1.82 2.93
CA ASN A 103 -4.47 1.64 1.56
C ASN A 103 -2.98 1.99 1.42
N GLY A 104 -2.20 1.80 2.47
CA GLY A 104 -0.79 2.18 2.52
C GLY A 104 -0.61 3.30 3.53
N PHE A 105 -0.24 2.88 4.73
CA PHE A 105 0.64 3.63 5.61
C PHE A 105 2.06 3.58 5.03
#